data_AF-A0A7X9E1V9-F1
#
_entry.id   AF-A0A7X9E1V9-F1
#
_cell.length_a   1.000
_cell.length_b   1.000
_cell.length_c   1.000
_cell.angle_alpha   90.00
_cell.angle_beta   90.00
_cell.angle_gamma   90.00
#
_symmetry.space_group_name_H-M   'P 1'
#
loop_
_entity.id
_entity.type
_entity.pdbx_description
1 polymer ?
#
loop_
_entity_poly.entity_id
_entity_poly.type
_entity_poly.pdbx_seq_one_letter_code
_entity_poly.pdbx_strand_id
1 'polypeptide(L)' 'FVTSGIRIGTPAVTTRGMKEDEMKLIAQFIDRAIKNSENETELKEIRKEVALLCSKFPLYPELANS' A
#
# COMPACT_ATOMS: atom_id res chain seq x y z
N PHE A 1 26.84 -6.55 -6.71
CA PHE A 1 25.58 -6.56 -7.47
C PHE A 1 24.69 -5.47 -6.94
N VAL A 2 24.47 -4.40 -7.71
CA VAL A 2 23.42 -3.42 -7.41
C VAL A 2 22.13 -3.98 -8.02
N THR A 3 21.20 -4.42 -7.18
CA THR A 3 19.89 -4.88 -7.67
C THR A 3 18.99 -3.67 -7.84
N SER A 4 18.61 -3.34 -9.08
CA SER A 4 17.75 -2.19 -9.41
C SER A 4 16.26 -2.53 -9.45
N GLY A 5 15.84 -3.63 -8.81
CA GLY A 5 14.47 -4.16 -8.94
C GLY A 5 13.82 -4.49 -7.60
N ILE A 6 12.49 -4.35 -7.54
CA ILE A 6 11.64 -4.70 -6.40
C ILE A 6 10.74 -5.88 -6.79
N ARG A 7 10.57 -6.86 -5.89
CA ARG A 7 9.60 -7.95 -6.05
C ARG A 7 8.31 -7.61 -5.31
N ILE A 8 7.18 -7.69 -6.00
CA ILE A 8 5.84 -7.42 -5.47
C ILE A 8 5.03 -8.71 -5.49
N GLY A 9 4.28 -8.97 -4.41
CA GLY A 9 3.37 -10.11 -4.31
C GLY A 9 1.99 -9.68 -3.78
N THR A 10 0.94 -10.27 -4.32
CA THR A 10 -0.47 -10.00 -3.95
C THR A 10 -1.06 -10.84 -2.80
N PRO A 11 -0.49 -11.98 -2.34
CA PRO A 11 -1.16 -12.82 -1.33
C PRO A 11 -1.62 -12.08 -0.06
N ALA A 12 -0.79 -11.16 0.46
CA ALA A 12 -1.11 -10.43 1.69
C ALA A 12 -2.31 -9.50 1.54
N VAL A 13 -2.48 -8.86 0.38
CA VAL A 13 -3.59 -7.92 0.14
C VAL A 13 -4.88 -8.67 -0.22
N THR A 14 -4.78 -9.78 -0.97
CA THR A 14 -5.95 -10.60 -1.32
C THR A 14 -6.53 -11.33 -0.10
N THR A 15 -5.70 -11.83 0.82
CA THR A 15 -6.19 -12.44 2.08
C THR A 15 -6.92 -11.44 2.97
N ARG A 16 -6.59 -10.15 2.86
CA ARG A 16 -7.28 -9.05 3.55
C ARG A 16 -8.57 -8.60 2.86
N GLY A 17 -8.95 -9.21 1.74
CA GLY A 17 -10.18 -8.91 1.00
C GLY A 17 -10.06 -7.82 -0.06
N MET A 18 -8.85 -7.33 -0.36
CA MET A 18 -8.63 -6.35 -1.43
C MET A 18 -8.78 -6.99 -2.82
N LYS A 19 -9.32 -6.23 -3.77
CA LYS A 19 -9.63 -6.66 -5.14
C LYS A 19 -8.92 -5.78 -6.17
N GLU A 20 -9.35 -5.88 -7.43
CA GLU A 20 -8.75 -5.22 -8.58
C GLU A 20 -8.70 -3.69 -8.44
N ASP A 21 -9.73 -3.08 -7.84
CA ASP A 21 -9.77 -1.63 -7.67
C ASP A 21 -8.78 -1.12 -6.62
N GLU A 22 -8.61 -1.85 -5.51
CA GLU A 22 -7.55 -1.55 -4.54
C GLU A 22 -6.15 -1.79 -5.13
N MET A 23 -5.99 -2.80 -5.98
CA MET A 23 -4.72 -3.05 -6.67
C MET A 23 -4.32 -1.90 -7.60
N LYS A 24 -5.29 -1.25 -8.27
CA LYS A 24 -5.02 -0.03 -9.06
C LYS A 24 -4.50 1.10 -8.16
N LEU A 25 -5.12 1.31 -7.00
CA LEU A 25 -4.67 2.32 -6.04
C LEU A 25 -3.27 2.03 -5.52
N ILE A 26 -2.97 0.78 -5.16
CA ILE A 26 -1.64 0.36 -4.70
C ILE A 26 -0.60 0.63 -5.80
N ALA A 27 -0.89 0.30 -7.06
CA ALA A 27 0.00 0.59 -8.17
C ALA A 27 0.25 2.10 -8.35
N GLN A 28 -0.79 2.93 -8.20
CA GLN A 28 -0.66 4.39 -8.23
C GLN A 28 0.19 4.93 -7.09
N PHE A 29 0.05 4.39 -5.87
CA PHE A 29 0.90 4.78 -4.74
C PHE A 29 2.36 4.44 -4.99
N ILE A 30 2.64 3.27 -5.56
CA ILE A 30 4.01 2.84 -5.91
C ILE A 30 4.60 3.78 -6.98
N ASP A 31 3.87 4.06 -8.06
CA ASP A 31 4.31 4.98 -9.12
C ASP A 31 4.59 6.39 -8.58
N ARG A 32 3.68 6.94 -7.76
CA ARG A 32 3.86 8.25 -7.11
C ARG A 32 5.08 8.26 -6.20
N ALA A 33 5.28 7.22 -5.38
CA ALA A 33 6.40 7.15 -4.46
C ALA A 33 7.75 7.04 -5.19
N ILE A 34 7.82 6.27 -6.29
CA ILE A 34 9.03 6.17 -7.11
C ILE A 34 9.36 7.52 -7.77
N LYS A 35 8.36 8.21 -8.34
CA LYS A 35 8.55 9.51 -9.00
C LYS A 35 8.93 10.63 -8.03
N ASN A 36 8.54 10.51 -6.77
CA ASN A 36 8.70 11.53 -5.74
C ASN A 36 9.55 11.04 -4.57
N SER A 37 10.53 10.17 -4.84
CA SER A 37 11.32 9.48 -3.80
C SER A 37 12.08 10.42 -2.86
N GLU A 38 12.34 11.66 -3.28
CA GLU A 38 13.03 12.69 -2.48
C GLU A 38 12.06 13.75 -1.90
N ASN A 39 10.77 13.67 -2.21
CA ASN A 39 9.77 14.63 -1.73
C ASN A 39 9.07 14.07 -0.47
N GLU A 40 9.59 14.44 0.69
CA GLU A 40 9.05 13.99 1.98
C GLU A 40 7.56 14.35 2.18
N THR A 41 7.10 15.47 1.64
CA THR A 41 5.70 15.90 1.76
C THR A 41 4.79 14.95 1.00
N GLU A 42 5.13 14.63 -0.24
CA GLU A 42 4.37 13.67 -1.05
C GLU A 42 4.39 12.27 -0.42
N LEU A 43 5.54 11.82 0.10
CA LEU A 43 5.64 10.53 0.78
C LEU A 43 4.79 10.47 2.06
N LYS A 44 4.65 11.58 2.80
CA LYS A 44 3.76 11.68 3.97
C LYS A 44 2.29 11.56 3.57
N GLU A 45 1.88 12.20 2.47
CA GLU A 45 0.50 12.09 1.98
C GLU A 45 0.20 10.67 1.46
N ILE A 46 1.09 10.07 0.65
CA ILE A 46 0.96 8.67 0.22
C ILE A 46 0.82 7.75 1.42
N ARG A 47 1.61 7.95 2.49
CA ARG A 47 1.52 7.15 3.71
C ARG A 47 0.14 7.26 4.38
N LYS A 48 -0.45 8.46 4.43
CA LYS A 48 -1.81 8.67 4.97
C LYS A 48 -2.85 7.94 4.12
N GLU A 49 -2.76 8.06 2.80
CA GLU A 49 -3.67 7.39 1.86
C GLU A 49 -3.57 5.85 1.99
N VAL A 50 -2.36 5.30 2.10
CA VAL A 50 -2.13 3.87 2.33
C VAL A 50 -2.71 3.43 3.67
N ALA A 51 -2.56 4.21 4.74
CA ALA A 51 -3.12 3.90 6.04
C ALA A 51 -4.66 3.88 6.01
N LEU A 52 -5.28 4.84 5.31
CA LEU A 52 -6.71 4.90 5.09
C LEU A 52 -7.23 3.72 4.25
N LEU A 53 -6.48 3.28 3.24
CA LEU A 53 -6.82 2.05 2.52
C LEU A 53 -6.74 0.85 3.45
N CYS A 54 -5.67 0.72 4.23
CA CYS A 54 -5.47 -0.40 5.13
C CYS A 54 -6.52 -0.50 6.24
N SER A 55 -7.03 0.63 6.75
CA SER A 55 -8.05 0.63 7.81
C SER A 55 -9.40 0.06 7.35
N LYS A 56 -9.69 0.11 6.04
CA LYS A 56 -10.88 -0.52 5.45
C LYS A 56 -10.77 -2.05 5.36
N PHE A 57 -9.56 -2.60 5.48
CA PHE A 57 -9.25 -4.02 5.35
C PHE A 57 -8.41 -4.49 6.54
N PRO A 58 -9.00 -4.56 7.76
CA PRO A 58 -8.28 -4.94 8.97
C PRO A 58 -7.72 -6.36 8.84
N LEU A 59 -6.47 -6.55 9.30
CA LEU A 59 -5.79 -7.85 9.23
C LEU A 59 -6.35 -8.85 10.26
N TYR A 60 -6.77 -8.35 11.43
CA TYR A 60 -7.38 -9.12 12.51
C TYR A 60 -8.68 -8.44 12.93
N PRO A 61 -9.82 -8.74 12.26
CA PRO A 61 -11.12 -8.19 12.61
C PRO A 61 -11.49 -8.44 14.08
N GLU A 62 -11.05 -9.57 14.65
CA GLU A 62 -11.29 -9.98 16.03
C GLU A 62 -10.59 -9.09 17.08
N LEU A 63 -9.48 -8.43 16.74
CA LEU A 63 -8.76 -7.54 17.65
C LEU A 63 -9.18 -6.07 17.48
N ALA A 64 -9.84 -5.72 16.38
CA ALA A 64 -10.27 -4.36 16.09
C ALA A 64 -11.54 -3.92 16.84
N ASN A 65 -12.29 -4.89 17.39
CA ASN A 65 -13.52 -4.68 18.17
C ASN A 65 -13.31 -4.89 19.69
N SER A 66 -12.05 -4.97 20.14
CA SER A 66 -11.66 -5.11 21.56
C SER A 66 -11.41 -3.77 22.22
#